data_AF-A0A955TR02-F1
#
_entry.id   AF-A0A955TR02-F1
#
_cell.length_a   1.000
_cell.length_b   1.000
_cell.length_c   1.000
_cell.angle_alpha   90.00
_cell.angle_beta   90.00
_cell.angle_gamma   90.00
#
_symmetry.space_group_name_H-M   'P 1'
#
loop_
_entity.id
_entity.type
_entity.pdbx_description
1 polymer ?
#
loop_
_entity_poly.entity_id
_entity_poly.type
_entity_poly.pdbx_seq_one_letter_code
_entity_poly.pdbx_strand_id
1 'polypeptide(L)'
;MKMAIQDLRGTTVRRVARKVKVCVQEVQKEFKTKKSPENLLVTLQPDGVLRGRVLFSYIIDAFLLPIGSPIPISHTNFWQSWQMARTFVQLGYQVDVIHWTNQQFIPKEKYAAFVDVRRNLERLAPVLNRDCMKVFHIDTAHILFHNAAEAKRLLDLQRRRGVTLSPRRFEMPNQGIEHADCATATGNDFVLNT
;
A
#
# COMPACT_ATOMS: atom_id res chain seq x y z
N MET A 1 36.71 -29.29 48.43
CA MET A 1 36.82 -28.01 47.69
C MET A 1 37.19 -28.30 46.24
N LYS A 2 36.21 -28.47 45.35
CA LYS A 2 36.42 -28.50 43.89
C LYS A 2 35.44 -27.52 43.26
N MET A 3 36.01 -26.50 42.63
CA MET A 3 35.35 -25.33 42.07
C MET A 3 34.46 -25.70 40.89
N ALA A 4 33.25 -25.13 40.88
CA ALA A 4 32.40 -25.02 39.73
C ALA A 4 33.05 -24.09 38.68
N ILE A 5 33.82 -24.66 37.76
CA ILE A 5 34.22 -23.98 36.52
C ILE A 5 33.85 -24.91 35.38
N GLN A 6 32.57 -24.96 35.05
CA GLN A 6 32.13 -25.43 33.74
C GLN A 6 30.79 -24.74 33.44
N ASP A 7 30.71 -24.19 32.23
CA ASP A 7 29.49 -23.78 31.53
C ASP A 7 29.07 -22.28 31.45
N LEU A 8 29.98 -21.33 31.72
CA LEU A 8 29.74 -19.90 31.42
C LEU A 8 30.10 -19.50 29.97
N ARG A 9 30.98 -20.26 29.29
CA ARG A 9 31.43 -19.96 27.92
C ARG A 9 30.43 -20.43 26.85
N GLY A 10 29.78 -21.58 27.04
CA GLY A 10 28.81 -22.14 26.10
C GLY A 10 27.51 -21.33 26.01
N THR A 11 27.05 -20.81 27.13
CA THR A 11 25.86 -19.92 27.23
C THR A 11 26.10 -18.56 26.55
N THR A 12 27.29 -17.98 26.72
CA THR A 12 27.64 -16.68 26.11
C THR A 12 27.75 -16.78 24.58
N VAL A 13 28.42 -17.82 24.06
CA VAL A 13 28.54 -18.06 22.61
C VAL A 13 27.17 -18.31 21.97
N ARG A 14 26.30 -19.11 22.60
CA ARG A 14 24.92 -19.33 22.11
C ARG A 14 24.08 -18.05 22.10
N ARG A 15 24.25 -17.18 23.10
CA ARG A 15 23.53 -15.89 23.17
C ARG A 15 23.99 -14.92 22.08
N VAL A 16 25.29 -14.86 21.82
CA VAL A 16 25.85 -14.06 20.71
C VAL A 16 25.40 -14.61 19.36
N ALA A 17 25.49 -15.93 19.13
CA ALA A 17 25.01 -16.55 17.88
C ALA A 17 23.52 -16.30 17.63
N ARG A 18 22.67 -16.35 18.67
CA ARG A 18 21.25 -16.01 18.57
C ARG A 18 21.03 -14.56 18.17
N LYS A 19 21.75 -13.61 18.79
CA LYS A 19 21.66 -12.18 18.43
C LYS A 19 22.12 -11.91 16.99
N VAL A 20 23.22 -12.53 16.56
CA VAL A 20 23.70 -12.44 15.17
C VAL A 20 22.66 -13.00 14.21
N LYS A 21 22.06 -14.16 14.50
CA LYS A 21 21.01 -14.75 13.68
C LYS A 21 19.79 -13.83 13.55
N VAL A 22 19.34 -13.21 14.65
CA VAL A 22 18.22 -12.25 14.62
C VAL A 22 18.58 -11.02 13.77
N CYS A 23 19.76 -10.44 13.96
CA CYS A 23 20.22 -9.30 13.15
C CYS A 23 20.29 -9.66 11.66
N VAL A 24 20.85 -10.82 11.30
CA VAL A 24 20.89 -11.31 9.92
C VAL A 24 19.48 -11.49 9.35
N GLN A 25 18.54 -12.02 10.13
CA GLN A 25 17.15 -12.17 9.72
C GLN A 25 16.45 -10.83 9.50
N GLU A 26 16.70 -9.84 10.37
CA GLU A 26 16.18 -8.48 10.25
C GLU A 26 16.73 -7.79 9.00
N VAL A 27 18.04 -7.88 8.77
CA VAL A 27 18.70 -7.34 7.58
C VAL A 27 18.17 -8.02 6.32
N GLN A 28 18.08 -9.35 6.29
CA GLN A 28 17.52 -10.10 5.15
C GLN A 28 16.06 -9.73 4.89
N LYS A 29 15.26 -9.55 5.95
CA LYS A 29 13.89 -9.09 5.86
C LYS A 29 13.86 -7.69 5.26
N GLU A 30 14.67 -6.76 5.74
CA GLU A 30 14.77 -5.40 5.20
C GLU A 30 15.16 -5.40 3.71
N PHE A 31 16.15 -6.20 3.32
CA PHE A 31 16.55 -6.37 1.91
C PHE A 31 15.44 -6.95 1.03
N LYS A 32 14.72 -7.98 1.50
CA LYS A 32 13.56 -8.53 0.79
C LYS A 32 12.43 -7.51 0.67
N THR A 33 12.20 -6.74 1.72
CA THR A 33 11.18 -5.70 1.74
C THR A 33 11.53 -4.62 0.72
N LYS A 34 12.77 -4.12 0.68
CA LYS A 34 13.25 -3.14 -0.31
C LYS A 34 13.16 -3.62 -1.77
N LYS A 35 13.14 -4.94 -2.01
CA LYS A 35 12.99 -5.53 -3.36
C LYS A 35 11.56 -5.90 -3.73
N SER A 36 10.58 -5.73 -2.83
CA SER A 36 9.18 -6.00 -3.15
C SER A 36 8.69 -5.03 -4.24
N PRO A 37 7.93 -5.50 -5.24
CA PRO A 37 7.23 -4.64 -6.20
C PRO A 37 6.45 -3.50 -5.52
N GLU A 38 5.92 -3.77 -4.33
CA GLU A 38 5.14 -2.81 -3.54
C GLU A 38 5.96 -1.61 -3.04
N ASN A 39 7.29 -1.68 -3.01
CA ASN A 39 8.15 -0.56 -2.61
C ASN A 39 8.76 0.18 -3.80
N LEU A 40 8.43 -0.21 -5.03
CA LEU A 40 8.90 0.46 -6.24
C LEU A 40 8.16 1.78 -6.46
N LEU A 41 8.83 2.64 -7.23
CA LEU A 41 8.31 3.84 -7.86
C LEU A 41 8.45 3.64 -9.37
N VAL A 42 7.38 3.85 -10.13
CA VAL A 42 7.40 3.89 -11.59
C VAL A 42 7.02 5.28 -12.05
N THR A 43 7.84 5.91 -12.87
CA THR A 43 7.53 7.23 -13.43
C THR A 43 7.13 7.10 -14.89
N LEU A 44 5.95 7.61 -15.23
CA LEU A 44 5.41 7.71 -16.58
C LEU A 44 5.62 9.13 -17.11
N GLN A 45 6.12 9.22 -18.34
CA GLN A 45 6.40 10.49 -19.01
C GLN A 45 5.30 10.83 -20.02
N PRO A 46 4.80 12.08 -20.04
CA PRO A 46 3.92 12.55 -21.10
C PRO A 46 4.72 12.92 -22.35
N ASP A 47 4.06 12.90 -23.49
CA ASP A 47 4.59 13.53 -24.70
C ASP A 47 4.38 15.05 -24.63
N GLY A 48 5.35 15.82 -25.13
CA GLY A 48 5.22 17.28 -25.27
C GLY A 48 5.51 18.08 -23.99
N VAL A 49 4.77 19.17 -23.78
CA VAL A 49 5.02 20.13 -22.70
C VAL A 49 4.49 19.61 -21.37
N LEU A 50 5.37 19.53 -20.38
CA LEU A 50 5.06 19.09 -19.03
C LEU A 50 4.17 20.11 -18.31
N ARG A 51 2.95 19.71 -17.93
CA ARG A 51 2.02 20.55 -17.15
C ARG A 51 2.24 20.50 -15.64
N GLY A 52 2.93 19.46 -15.17
CA GLY A 52 3.20 19.23 -13.76
C GLY A 52 3.37 17.74 -13.47
N ARG A 53 3.41 17.40 -12.17
CA ARG A 53 3.52 16.02 -11.70
C ARG A 53 2.27 15.57 -10.96
N VAL A 54 1.91 14.31 -11.12
CA VAL A 54 0.86 13.64 -10.36
C VAL A 54 1.49 12.49 -9.59
N LEU A 55 1.24 12.43 -8.29
CA LEU A 55 1.53 11.24 -7.49
C LEU A 55 0.30 10.32 -7.56
N PHE A 56 0.50 9.05 -7.86
CA PHE A 56 -0.57 8.08 -8.06
C PHE A 56 -0.31 6.84 -7.20
N SER A 57 -1.09 6.68 -6.14
CA SER A 57 -0.96 5.58 -5.18
C SER A 57 -2.09 4.57 -5.39
N TYR A 58 -1.79 3.48 -6.12
CA TYR A 58 -2.74 2.40 -6.41
C TYR A 58 -2.03 1.06 -6.65
N ILE A 59 -2.57 0.17 -7.50
CA ILE A 59 -1.93 -1.10 -7.84
C ILE A 59 -0.88 -0.84 -8.91
N ILE A 60 0.37 -1.22 -8.66
CA ILE A 60 1.53 -0.88 -9.50
C ILE A 60 1.78 -1.91 -10.60
N ASP A 61 1.22 -3.12 -10.46
CA ASP A 61 1.56 -4.30 -11.25
C ASP A 61 1.43 -4.07 -12.76
N ALA A 62 0.39 -3.35 -13.19
CA ALA A 62 0.16 -3.07 -14.61
C ALA A 62 1.28 -2.23 -15.26
N PHE A 63 2.06 -1.50 -14.47
CA PHE A 63 3.20 -0.69 -14.94
C PHE A 63 4.54 -1.43 -14.89
N LEU A 64 4.57 -2.61 -14.27
CA LEU A 64 5.76 -3.47 -14.20
C LEU A 64 5.79 -4.53 -15.30
N LEU A 65 4.72 -4.61 -16.10
CA LEU A 65 4.58 -5.56 -17.19
C LEU A 65 5.50 -5.19 -18.37
N PRO A 66 6.01 -6.18 -19.11
CA PRO A 66 6.72 -5.93 -20.37
C PRO A 66 5.86 -5.12 -21.34
N ILE A 67 6.49 -4.23 -22.09
CA ILE A 67 5.82 -3.41 -23.10
C ILE A 67 5.07 -4.32 -24.09
N GLY A 68 3.81 -4.01 -24.36
CA GLY A 68 2.95 -4.77 -25.28
C GLY A 68 2.30 -6.02 -24.69
N SER A 69 2.61 -6.38 -23.44
CA SER A 69 1.92 -7.48 -22.77
C SER A 69 0.51 -7.08 -22.30
N PRO A 70 -0.45 -8.02 -22.30
CA PRO A 70 -1.82 -7.72 -21.87
C PRO A 70 -1.89 -7.45 -20.36
N ILE A 71 -2.75 -6.51 -19.97
CA ILE A 71 -3.06 -6.24 -18.56
C ILE A 71 -3.85 -7.44 -18.00
N PRO A 72 -3.52 -7.94 -16.80
CA PRO A 72 -4.26 -9.02 -16.15
C PRO A 72 -5.74 -8.70 -15.99
N ILE A 73 -6.58 -9.68 -16.33
CA ILE A 73 -8.05 -9.60 -16.22
C ILE A 73 -8.59 -10.27 -14.94
N SER A 74 -7.71 -10.73 -14.06
CA SER A 74 -8.09 -11.39 -12.80
C SER A 74 -8.75 -10.45 -11.79
N HIS A 75 -8.53 -9.14 -11.94
CA HIS A 75 -9.17 -8.09 -11.13
C HIS A 75 -9.24 -6.79 -11.92
N THR A 76 -10.36 -6.05 -11.83
CA THR A 76 -10.56 -4.80 -12.59
C THR A 76 -9.55 -3.71 -12.22
N ASN A 77 -9.13 -3.67 -10.95
CA ASN A 77 -8.15 -2.71 -10.44
C ASN A 77 -6.85 -2.62 -11.27
N PHE A 78 -6.39 -3.70 -11.92
CA PHE A 78 -5.21 -3.63 -12.79
C PHE A 78 -5.45 -2.67 -13.97
N TRP A 79 -6.59 -2.83 -14.64
CA TRP A 79 -6.98 -1.97 -15.75
C TRP A 79 -7.34 -0.57 -15.27
N GLN A 80 -8.08 -0.43 -14.16
CA GLN A 80 -8.45 0.87 -13.61
C GLN A 80 -7.22 1.70 -13.23
N SER A 81 -6.27 1.09 -12.52
CA SER A 81 -5.00 1.73 -12.15
C SER A 81 -4.24 2.22 -13.38
N TRP A 82 -4.05 1.34 -14.37
CA TRP A 82 -3.38 1.68 -15.62
C TRP A 82 -4.08 2.82 -16.37
N GLN A 83 -5.41 2.72 -16.52
CA GLN A 83 -6.18 3.68 -17.28
C GLN A 83 -6.19 5.07 -16.62
N MET A 84 -6.38 5.15 -15.30
CA MET A 84 -6.36 6.40 -14.55
C MET A 84 -5.01 7.12 -14.69
N ALA A 85 -3.90 6.40 -14.47
CA ALA A 85 -2.56 6.98 -14.64
C ALA A 85 -2.32 7.43 -16.09
N ARG A 86 -2.71 6.61 -17.07
CA ARG A 86 -2.56 6.95 -18.49
C ARG A 86 -3.35 8.19 -18.88
N THR A 87 -4.54 8.40 -18.31
CA THR A 87 -5.32 9.62 -18.55
C THR A 87 -4.56 10.87 -18.08
N PHE A 88 -3.88 10.85 -16.93
CA PHE A 88 -3.03 11.97 -16.51
C PHE A 88 -1.84 12.19 -17.45
N VAL A 89 -1.21 11.11 -17.92
CA VAL A 89 -0.13 11.18 -18.92
C VAL A 89 -0.61 11.84 -20.22
N GLN A 90 -1.77 11.42 -20.73
CA GLN A 90 -2.39 12.00 -21.93
C GLN A 90 -2.78 13.48 -21.76
N LEU A 91 -3.08 13.90 -20.53
CA LEU A 91 -3.35 15.30 -20.19
C LEU A 91 -2.06 16.14 -20.05
N GLY A 92 -0.87 15.56 -20.24
CA GLY A 92 0.41 16.27 -20.20
C GLY A 92 1.10 16.27 -18.84
N TYR A 93 0.70 15.41 -17.90
CA TYR A 93 1.34 15.29 -16.60
C TYR A 93 2.35 14.14 -16.56
N GLN A 94 3.48 14.35 -15.91
CA GLN A 94 4.33 13.24 -15.48
C GLN A 94 3.67 12.56 -14.28
N VAL A 95 3.61 11.22 -14.27
CA VAL A 95 2.93 10.46 -13.23
C VAL A 95 3.92 9.58 -12.50
N ASP A 96 4.10 9.82 -11.21
CA ASP A 96 4.85 8.97 -10.31
C ASP A 96 3.88 7.98 -9.65
N VAL A 97 4.01 6.70 -9.99
CA VAL A 97 3.15 5.62 -9.51
C VAL A 97 3.84 4.86 -8.38
N ILE A 98 3.15 4.73 -7.26
CA ILE A 98 3.54 3.89 -6.13
C ILE A 98 2.44 2.90 -5.80
N HIS A 99 2.81 1.78 -5.17
CA HIS A 99 1.82 0.86 -4.67
C HIS A 99 1.07 1.46 -3.46
N TRP A 100 -0.23 1.20 -3.32
CA TRP A 100 -1.06 1.71 -2.22
C TRP A 100 -0.61 1.23 -0.83
N THR A 101 0.15 0.14 -0.77
CA THR A 101 0.77 -0.36 0.47
C THR A 101 2.16 0.22 0.73
N ASN A 102 2.75 0.96 -0.22
CA ASN A 102 4.10 1.50 -0.09
C ASN A 102 4.14 2.50 1.07
N GLN A 103 4.84 2.14 2.15
CA GLN A 103 5.01 2.99 3.33
C GLN A 103 6.36 3.71 3.35
N GLN A 104 7.24 3.43 2.39
CA GLN A 104 8.62 3.93 2.37
C GLN A 104 8.79 5.15 1.48
N PHE A 105 7.94 5.31 0.47
CA PHE A 105 8.01 6.45 -0.44
C PHE A 105 7.69 7.76 0.31
N ILE A 106 8.57 8.73 0.15
CA ILE A 106 8.41 10.11 0.61
C ILE A 106 8.61 11.03 -0.61
N PRO A 107 7.64 11.91 -0.93
CA PRO A 107 7.75 12.83 -2.06
C PRO A 107 8.91 13.81 -1.84
N LYS A 108 9.76 13.96 -2.85
CA LYS A 108 10.84 14.96 -2.89
C LYS A 108 10.52 16.13 -3.82
N GLU A 109 9.55 15.91 -4.70
CA GLU A 109 9.14 16.83 -5.75
C GLU A 109 7.80 17.46 -5.39
N LYS A 110 7.47 18.56 -6.07
CA LYS A 110 6.13 19.17 -5.97
C LYS A 110 5.17 18.47 -6.92
N TYR A 111 3.96 18.20 -6.43
CA TYR A 111 2.90 17.56 -7.18
C TYR A 111 1.73 18.52 -7.37
N ALA A 112 1.19 18.57 -8.58
CA ALA A 112 -0.05 19.28 -8.88
C ALA A 112 -1.26 18.55 -8.29
N ALA A 113 -1.22 17.21 -8.30
CA ALA A 113 -2.24 16.37 -7.68
C ALA A 113 -1.62 15.11 -7.07
N PHE A 114 -2.29 14.59 -6.04
CA PHE A 114 -2.05 13.29 -5.46
C PHE A 114 -3.35 12.51 -5.44
N VAL A 115 -3.35 11.32 -6.05
CA VAL A 115 -4.48 10.39 -5.99
C VAL A 115 -4.06 9.19 -5.17
N ASP A 116 -4.85 8.86 -4.14
CA ASP A 116 -4.68 7.65 -3.35
C ASP A 116 -5.99 6.88 -3.28
N VAL A 117 -5.88 5.55 -3.25
CA VAL A 117 -7.06 4.67 -3.12
C VAL A 117 -7.30 4.16 -1.71
N ARG A 118 -6.30 4.26 -0.81
CA ARG A 118 -6.37 3.65 0.52
C ARG A 118 -5.75 4.52 1.61
N ARG A 119 -4.49 4.25 1.98
CA ARG A 119 -3.93 4.66 3.28
C ARG A 119 -2.74 5.61 3.17
N ASN A 120 -2.29 5.92 1.96
CA ASN A 120 -1.13 6.79 1.79
C ASN A 120 -1.51 8.28 1.89
N LEU A 121 -2.78 8.63 1.71
CA LEU A 121 -3.25 10.01 1.82
C LEU A 121 -2.99 10.59 3.21
N GLU A 122 -3.39 9.87 4.26
CA GLU A 122 -3.16 10.27 5.67
C GLU A 122 -1.67 10.55 5.96
N ARG A 123 -0.77 9.65 5.55
CA ARG A 123 0.67 9.79 5.87
C ARG A 123 1.39 10.80 4.99
N LEU A 124 0.94 11.01 3.75
CA LEU A 124 1.65 11.85 2.77
C LEU A 124 1.11 13.28 2.72
N ALA A 125 -0.15 13.51 3.07
CA ALA A 125 -0.75 14.85 3.07
C ALA A 125 0.10 15.90 3.81
N PRO A 126 0.70 15.63 5.00
CA PRO A 126 1.49 16.62 5.71
C PRO A 126 2.82 17.00 5.05
N VAL A 127 3.36 16.15 4.17
CA VAL A 127 4.67 16.34 3.52
C VAL A 127 4.56 16.76 2.05
N LEU A 128 3.34 16.82 1.51
CA LEU A 128 3.07 17.34 0.17
C LEU A 128 3.10 18.87 0.16
N ASN A 129 3.35 19.44 -1.01
CA ASN A 129 3.25 20.88 -1.22
C ASN A 129 1.79 21.37 -1.00
N ARG A 130 1.66 22.60 -0.49
CA ARG A 130 0.37 23.19 -0.07
C ARG A 130 -0.67 23.25 -1.20
N ASP A 131 -0.22 23.47 -2.42
CA ASP A 131 -1.01 23.58 -3.65
C ASP A 131 -1.30 22.22 -4.33
N CYS A 132 -0.90 21.10 -3.72
CA CYS A 132 -1.21 19.77 -4.22
C CYS A 132 -2.69 19.43 -3.98
N MET A 133 -3.45 19.20 -5.06
CA MET A 133 -4.82 18.68 -4.99
C MET A 133 -4.83 17.21 -4.55
N LYS A 134 -5.46 16.89 -3.43
CA LYS A 134 -5.52 15.53 -2.88
C LYS A 134 -6.87 14.90 -3.21
N VAL A 135 -6.83 13.82 -3.97
CA VAL A 135 -8.01 13.07 -4.42
C VAL A 135 -8.01 11.71 -3.76
N PHE A 136 -9.09 11.37 -3.07
CA PHE A 136 -9.31 10.02 -2.56
C PHE A 136 -10.20 9.22 -3.52
N HIS A 137 -9.66 8.17 -4.12
CA HIS A 137 -10.43 7.27 -4.97
C HIS A 137 -10.91 6.05 -4.18
N ILE A 138 -12.18 6.09 -3.80
CA ILE A 138 -12.86 5.08 -3.00
C ILE A 138 -13.21 3.89 -3.91
N ASP A 139 -12.43 2.80 -3.78
CA ASP A 139 -12.61 1.57 -4.56
C ASP A 139 -13.43 0.48 -3.83
N THR A 140 -13.88 0.75 -2.60
CA THR A 140 -14.71 -0.14 -1.77
C THR A 140 -15.59 0.66 -0.81
N ALA A 141 -16.58 0.03 -0.17
CA ALA A 141 -17.38 0.64 0.88
C ALA A 141 -16.53 1.12 2.06
N HIS A 142 -17.02 2.10 2.82
CA HIS A 142 -16.28 2.68 3.93
C HIS A 142 -15.78 1.62 4.92
N ILE A 143 -14.59 1.87 5.46
CA ILE A 143 -13.81 0.86 6.19
C ILE A 143 -14.53 0.31 7.42
N LEU A 144 -15.32 1.14 8.11
CA LEU A 144 -16.10 0.72 9.26
C LEU A 144 -17.18 -0.30 8.85
N PHE A 145 -17.90 -0.03 7.77
CA PHE A 145 -18.88 -0.97 7.23
C PHE A 145 -18.19 -2.26 6.79
N HIS A 146 -17.12 -2.15 6.00
CA HIS A 146 -16.40 -3.28 5.43
C HIS A 146 -15.84 -4.22 6.50
N ASN A 147 -15.16 -3.68 7.51
CA ASN A 147 -14.57 -4.46 8.60
C ASN A 147 -15.61 -5.06 9.53
N ALA A 148 -16.70 -4.32 9.84
CA ALA A 148 -17.80 -4.85 10.63
C ALA A 148 -18.48 -6.03 9.92
N ALA A 149 -18.69 -5.93 8.61
CA ALA A 149 -19.25 -7.01 7.81
C ALA A 149 -18.34 -8.24 7.78
N GLU A 150 -17.01 -8.07 7.66
CA GLU A 150 -16.06 -9.19 7.72
C GLU A 150 -16.08 -9.88 9.10
N ALA A 151 -16.00 -9.11 10.19
CA ALA A 151 -16.07 -9.64 11.54
C ALA A 151 -17.37 -10.43 11.79
N LYS A 152 -18.50 -9.88 11.33
CA LYS A 152 -19.81 -10.55 11.42
C LYS A 152 -19.82 -11.88 10.66
N ARG A 153 -19.29 -11.94 9.44
CA ARG A 153 -19.22 -13.19 8.64
C ARG A 153 -18.41 -14.27 9.36
N LEU A 154 -17.27 -13.91 9.95
CA LEU A 154 -16.42 -14.85 10.69
C LEU A 154 -17.11 -15.37 11.94
N LEU A 155 -17.78 -14.51 12.70
CA LEU A 155 -18.54 -14.91 13.89
C LEU A 155 -19.72 -15.83 13.53
N ASP A 156 -20.45 -15.51 12.47
CA ASP A 156 -21.57 -16.33 11.98
C ASP A 156 -21.09 -17.69 11.46
N LEU A 157 -19.90 -17.77 10.86
CA LEU A 157 -19.29 -19.05 10.48
C LEU A 157 -18.92 -19.87 11.72
N GLN A 158 -18.26 -19.26 12.70
CA GLN A 158 -17.90 -19.91 13.96
C GLN A 158 -19.13 -20.47 14.67
N ARG A 159 -20.22 -19.70 14.76
CA ARG A 159 -21.47 -20.15 15.39
C ARG A 159 -22.11 -21.34 14.67
N ARG A 160 -22.06 -21.38 13.34
CA ARG A 160 -22.68 -22.45 12.53
C ARG A 160 -21.85 -23.72 12.42
N ARG A 161 -20.52 -23.59 12.45
CA ARG A 161 -19.59 -24.70 12.11
C ARG A 161 -18.58 -25.02 13.22
N GLY A 162 -18.51 -24.22 14.28
CA GLY A 162 -17.51 -24.38 15.34
C GLY A 162 -16.08 -24.04 14.91
N VAL A 163 -15.88 -23.47 13.72
CA VAL A 163 -14.56 -23.19 13.13
C VAL A 163 -14.35 -21.70 12.96
N THR A 164 -13.18 -21.21 13.38
CA THR A 164 -12.74 -19.83 13.17
C THR A 164 -11.73 -19.77 12.02
N LEU A 165 -11.98 -18.92 11.04
CA LEU A 165 -11.05 -18.63 9.95
C LEU A 165 -10.35 -17.28 10.18
N SER A 166 -9.18 -17.11 9.60
CA SER A 166 -8.51 -15.81 9.55
C SER A 166 -9.28 -14.84 8.63
N PRO A 167 -9.38 -13.55 8.98
CA PRO A 167 -9.96 -12.55 8.09
C PRO A 167 -9.18 -12.48 6.78
N ARG A 168 -9.89 -12.40 5.66
CA ARG A 168 -9.31 -12.24 4.32
C ARG A 168 -9.57 -10.86 3.75
N ARG A 169 -10.59 -10.16 4.25
CA ARG A 169 -11.02 -8.84 3.80
C ARG A 169 -10.90 -7.80 4.91
N PHE A 170 -10.00 -7.99 5.86
CA PHE A 170 -9.81 -6.95 6.87
C PHE A 170 -8.91 -5.86 6.29
N GLU A 171 -9.36 -4.61 6.41
CA GLU A 171 -8.61 -3.44 5.99
C GLU A 171 -8.13 -2.67 7.22
N MET A 172 -6.91 -2.16 7.20
CA MET A 172 -6.41 -1.30 8.29
C MET A 172 -7.13 0.05 8.29
N PRO A 173 -7.74 0.47 9.42
CA PRO A 173 -8.30 1.82 9.56
C PRO A 173 -7.32 2.89 9.11
N ASN A 174 -7.82 3.87 8.38
CA ASN A 174 -7.06 5.03 7.90
C ASN A 174 -8.01 6.23 7.78
N GLN A 175 -7.43 7.43 7.72
CA GLN A 175 -8.14 8.69 7.59
C GLN A 175 -8.03 9.28 6.17
N GLY A 176 -8.01 8.42 5.15
CA GLY A 176 -7.73 8.83 3.78
C GLY A 176 -8.69 9.91 3.26
N ILE A 177 -9.97 9.83 3.62
CA ILE A 177 -10.99 10.80 3.17
C ILE A 177 -10.89 12.14 3.92
N GLU A 178 -10.54 12.12 5.20
CA GLU A 178 -10.41 13.32 6.04
C GLU A 178 -9.24 14.21 5.61
N HIS A 179 -8.24 13.63 4.93
CA HIS A 179 -7.10 14.36 4.40
C HIS A 179 -7.27 14.77 2.92
N ALA A 180 -8.38 14.40 2.27
CA ALA A 180 -8.61 14.66 0.86
C ALA A 180 -9.32 16.00 0.61
N ASP A 181 -8.99 16.64 -0.51
CA ASP A 181 -9.68 17.84 -0.99
C ASP A 181 -10.97 17.46 -1.74
N CYS A 182 -10.99 16.29 -2.39
CA CYS A 182 -12.19 15.70 -2.97
C CYS A 182 -12.10 14.17 -3.06
N ALA A 183 -13.22 13.52 -3.37
CA ALA A 183 -13.28 12.08 -3.55
C ALA A 183 -14.00 11.67 -4.84
N THR A 184 -13.60 10.51 -5.36
CA THR A 184 -14.32 9.78 -6.40
C THR A 184 -14.62 8.40 -5.86
N ALA A 185 -15.73 7.79 -6.28
CA ALA A 185 -16.10 6.46 -5.81
C ALA A 185 -16.47 5.55 -6.97
N THR A 186 -16.02 4.30 -6.91
CA THR A 186 -16.55 3.24 -7.76
C THR A 186 -17.71 2.58 -7.02
N GLY A 187 -18.94 2.78 -7.48
CA GLY A 187 -20.09 2.17 -6.82
C GLY A 187 -21.42 2.83 -7.15
N ASN A 188 -22.35 2.65 -6.23
CA ASN A 188 -23.71 3.18 -6.27
C ASN A 188 -24.00 3.90 -4.95
N ASP A 189 -25.26 4.29 -4.73
CA ASP A 189 -25.71 4.95 -3.51
C ASP A 189 -25.33 4.20 -2.24
N PHE A 190 -25.20 2.88 -2.27
CA PHE A 190 -24.76 2.13 -1.11
C PHE A 190 -23.33 2.50 -0.69
N VAL A 191 -22.40 2.57 -1.64
CA VAL A 191 -21.00 2.94 -1.34
C VAL A 191 -20.92 4.38 -0.82
N LEU A 192 -21.76 5.27 -1.32
CA LEU A 192 -21.83 6.66 -0.88
C LEU A 192 -22.45 6.84 0.52
N ASN A 193 -23.32 5.92 0.93
CA ASN A 193 -24.08 6.00 2.19
C ASN A 193 -23.50 5.14 3.33
N THR A 194 -22.44 4.36 3.05
CA THR A 194 -21.69 3.59 4.07
C THR A 194 -20.46 4.35 4.52
#